data_AF-A0A7C4NHG7-F1
#
_entry.id   AF-A0A7C4NHG7-F1
#
_cell.length_a   1.000
_cell.length_b   1.000
_cell.length_c   1.000
_cell.angle_alpha   90.00
_cell.angle_beta   90.00
_cell.angle_gamma   90.00
#
_symmetry.space_group_name_H-M   'P 1'
#
loop_
_entity.id
_entity.type
_entity.pdbx_description
1 polymer ?
#
loop_
_entity_poly.entity_id
_entity_poly.type
_entity_poly.pdbx_seq_one_letter_code
_entity_poly.pdbx_strand_id
1 'polypeptide(L)'
;METLILPESLKEKLRKPWGKLFEGNKKEVKKKVEEFLKRKKFKKIICVGDSVSKEFFGTTKIFDGKIRRKKIKVKIPWHLKAKNEKGKI
;
A
#
# COMPACT_ATOMS: atom_id res chain seq x y z
N MET A 1 23.15 12.96 11.04
CA MET A 1 21.89 12.34 10.56
C MET A 1 21.84 10.97 11.18
N GLU A 2 21.06 10.78 12.24
CA GLU A 2 20.96 9.49 12.92
C GLU A 2 20.04 8.56 12.15
N THR A 3 20.50 7.33 11.92
CA THR A 3 19.73 6.31 11.21
C THR A 3 19.09 5.39 12.24
N LEU A 4 17.76 5.33 12.25
CA LEU A 4 17.02 4.41 13.10
C LEU A 4 16.88 3.04 12.40
N ILE A 5 17.30 1.99 13.10
CA ILE A 5 17.19 0.59 12.63
C ILE A 5 16.02 -0.06 13.36
N LEU A 6 15.12 -0.73 12.61
CA LEU A 6 13.98 -1.43 13.19
C LEU A 6 14.43 -2.66 13.99
N PRO A 7 14.20 -2.71 15.32
CA PRO A 7 14.47 -3.88 16.13
C PRO A 7 13.65 -5.10 15.68
N GLU A 8 14.25 -6.30 15.69
CA GLU A 8 13.61 -7.53 15.23
C GLU A 8 12.30 -7.84 15.98
N SER A 9 12.28 -7.58 17.29
CA SER A 9 11.11 -7.78 18.17
C SER A 9 9.90 -6.92 17.81
N LEU A 10 10.12 -5.77 17.15
CA LEU A 10 9.03 -4.90 16.70
C LEU A 10 8.45 -5.32 15.36
N LYS A 11 9.17 -6.11 14.55
CA LYS A 11 8.66 -6.60 13.26
C LYS A 11 7.41 -7.44 13.42
N GLU A 12 7.34 -8.27 14.45
CA GLU A 12 6.18 -9.14 14.69
C GLU A 12 4.94 -8.35 15.08
N LYS A 13 5.10 -7.29 15.89
CA LYS A 13 4.02 -6.35 16.21
C LYS A 13 3.57 -5.57 14.98
N LEU A 14 4.50 -5.13 14.14
CA LEU A 14 4.21 -4.37 12.91
C LEU A 14 3.61 -5.23 11.78
N ARG A 15 3.74 -6.57 11.84
CA ARG A 15 3.04 -7.46 10.91
C ARG A 15 1.52 -7.42 11.08
N LYS A 16 1.02 -7.03 12.27
CA LYS A 16 -0.42 -6.87 12.48
C LYS A 16 -0.91 -5.64 11.72
N PRO A 17 -1.89 -5.78 10.81
CA PRO A 17 -2.37 -4.65 10.03
C PRO A 17 -2.96 -3.59 10.96
N TRP A 18 -2.46 -2.35 10.82
CA TRP A 18 -3.09 -1.21 11.48
C TRP A 18 -4.37 -0.87 10.74
N GLY A 19 -5.51 -1.26 11.33
CA GLY A 19 -6.85 -1.00 10.78
C GLY A 19 -7.60 -2.28 10.40
N LYS A 20 -8.41 -2.19 9.34
CA LYS A 20 -9.28 -3.28 8.92
C LYS A 20 -8.68 -4.04 7.75
N LEU A 21 -8.40 -5.32 7.95
CA LEU A 21 -8.03 -6.23 6.88
C LEU A 21 -9.30 -6.72 6.16
N PHE A 22 -9.27 -6.72 4.83
CA PHE A 22 -10.34 -7.24 3.99
C PHE A 22 -9.87 -8.49 3.26
N GLU A 23 -10.40 -9.65 3.65
CA GLU A 23 -10.02 -10.94 3.08
C GLU A 23 -11.18 -11.55 2.29
N GLY A 24 -10.82 -12.39 1.31
CA GLY A 24 -11.73 -13.05 0.39
C GLY A 24 -11.22 -13.02 -1.05
N ASN A 25 -12.05 -13.45 -1.99
CA ASN A 25 -11.73 -13.35 -3.40
C ASN A 25 -11.86 -11.89 -3.90
N LYS A 26 -11.38 -11.65 -5.12
CA LYS A 26 -11.35 -10.30 -5.72
C LYS A 26 -12.72 -9.59 -5.72
N LYS A 27 -13.81 -10.30 -6.01
CA LYS A 27 -15.16 -9.71 -6.06
C LYS A 27 -15.66 -9.37 -4.67
N GLU A 28 -15.44 -10.25 -3.70
CA GLU A 28 -15.83 -10.06 -2.31
C GLU A 28 -15.10 -8.89 -1.66
N VAL A 29 -13.79 -8.82 -1.84
CA VAL A 29 -12.95 -7.74 -1.30
C VAL A 29 -13.39 -6.40 -1.89
N LYS A 30 -13.64 -6.32 -3.21
CA LYS A 30 -14.15 -5.10 -3.85
C LYS A 30 -15.45 -4.64 -3.22
N LYS A 31 -16.44 -5.54 -3.09
CA LYS A 31 -17.74 -5.23 -2.48
C LYS A 31 -17.60 -4.74 -1.04
N LYS A 32 -16.82 -5.45 -0.21
CA LYS A 32 -16.60 -5.09 1.20
C LYS A 32 -15.95 -3.71 1.34
N VAL A 33 -15.01 -3.36 0.46
CA VAL A 33 -14.36 -2.04 0.51
C VAL A 33 -15.29 -0.94 0.01
N GLU A 34 -16.04 -1.16 -1.07
CA GLU A 34 -17.03 -0.18 -1.54
C GLU A 34 -18.08 0.14 -0.47
N GLU A 35 -18.60 -0.87 0.23
CA GLU A 35 -19.53 -0.68 1.34
C GLU A 35 -18.88 0.09 2.51
N PHE A 36 -17.63 -0.20 2.83
CA PHE A 36 -16.89 0.51 3.88
C PHE A 36 -16.68 1.99 3.53
N LEU A 37 -16.29 2.28 2.29
CA LEU A 37 -16.08 3.63 1.79
C LEU A 37 -17.39 4.42 1.64
N LYS A 38 -18.52 3.76 1.33
CA LYS A 38 -19.84 4.42 1.32
C LYS A 38 -20.28 4.85 2.72
N ARG A 39 -20.04 3.99 3.72
CA ARG A 39 -20.40 4.29 5.13
C ARG A 39 -19.55 5.41 5.72
N LYS A 40 -18.27 5.47 5.36
CA LYS A 40 -17.34 6.50 5.84
C LYS A 40 -17.02 7.46 4.70
N LYS A 41 -17.54 8.70 4.75
CA LYS A 41 -17.24 9.76 3.76
C LYS A 41 -15.79 10.26 3.88
N PHE A 42 -14.84 9.46 3.44
CA PHE A 42 -13.43 9.87 3.36
C PHE A 42 -13.27 10.93 2.27
N LYS A 43 -12.61 12.05 2.60
CA LYS A 43 -12.34 13.13 1.62
C LYS A 43 -11.31 12.71 0.55
N LYS A 44 -10.38 11.83 0.91
CA LYS A 44 -9.31 11.33 0.03
C LYS A 44 -9.00 9.88 0.35
N ILE A 45 -8.72 9.09 -0.67
CA ILE A 45 -8.32 7.68 -0.55
C ILE A 45 -6.95 7.52 -1.21
N ILE A 46 -5.97 7.08 -0.44
CA ILE A 46 -4.62 6.79 -0.93
C ILE A 46 -4.43 5.28 -0.94
N CYS A 47 -4.20 4.71 -2.12
CA CYS A 47 -3.86 3.31 -2.27
C CYS A 47 -2.35 3.18 -2.39
N VAL A 48 -1.71 2.49 -1.46
CA VAL A 48 -0.26 2.25 -1.47
C VAL A 48 -0.02 0.75 -1.62
N GLY A 49 0.85 0.37 -2.53
CA GLY A 49 1.24 -1.02 -2.66
C GLY A 49 2.26 -1.24 -3.76
N ASP A 50 2.73 -2.46 -3.81
CA ASP A 50 3.66 -2.93 -4.83
C ASP A 50 2.98 -2.95 -6.23
N SER A 51 1.70 -3.31 -6.24
CA SER A 51 0.75 -3.13 -7.33
C SER A 51 -0.61 -2.81 -6.71
N VAL A 52 -1.24 -1.75 -7.19
CA VAL A 52 -2.61 -1.40 -6.81
C VAL A 52 -3.55 -1.96 -7.86
N SER A 53 -4.54 -2.74 -7.43
CA SER A 53 -5.58 -3.27 -8.33
C SER A 53 -6.24 -2.16 -9.13
N LYS A 54 -6.49 -2.41 -10.41
CA LYS A 54 -7.17 -1.44 -11.30
C LYS A 54 -8.57 -1.11 -10.79
N GLU A 55 -9.21 -2.07 -10.13
CA GLU A 55 -10.58 -2.01 -9.65
C GLU A 55 -10.78 -1.17 -8.40
N PHE A 56 -9.69 -0.72 -7.76
CA PHE A 56 -9.77 0.16 -6.59
C PHE A 56 -9.78 1.63 -7.01
N PHE A 57 -10.77 2.35 -6.48
CA PHE A 57 -10.99 3.79 -6.69
C PHE A 57 -10.24 4.59 -5.61
N GLY A 58 -8.92 4.65 -5.73
CA GLY A 58 -8.10 5.56 -4.94
C GLY A 58 -8.02 6.93 -5.61
N THR A 59 -8.16 8.01 -4.83
CA THR A 59 -7.82 9.37 -5.27
C THR A 59 -6.36 9.47 -5.70
N THR A 60 -5.49 8.72 -5.02
CA THR A 60 -4.05 8.67 -5.32
C THR A 60 -3.59 7.22 -5.23
N LYS A 61 -2.80 6.77 -6.21
CA LYS A 61 -2.18 5.44 -6.21
C LYS A 61 -0.67 5.60 -6.13
N ILE A 62 -0.08 5.07 -5.07
CA ILE A 62 1.37 5.08 -4.83
C ILE A 62 1.88 3.66 -5.05
N PHE A 63 2.85 3.54 -5.95
CA PHE A 63 3.49 2.28 -6.28
C PHE A 63 4.91 2.27 -5.71
N ASP A 64 5.21 1.37 -4.77
CA ASP A 64 6.58 1.22 -4.22
C ASP A 64 7.55 0.59 -5.24
N GLY A 65 7.01 -0.04 -6.30
CA GLY A 65 7.78 -0.50 -7.45
C GLY A 65 8.75 -1.65 -7.15
N LYS A 66 8.58 -2.33 -6.02
CA LYS A 66 9.45 -3.40 -5.52
C LYS A 66 8.80 -4.79 -5.61
N ILE A 67 7.95 -5.04 -6.60
CA ILE A 67 7.47 -6.41 -6.87
C ILE A 67 8.63 -7.28 -7.37
N ARG A 68 9.03 -8.26 -6.55
CA ARG A 68 9.77 -9.47 -6.97
C ARG A 68 11.05 -9.22 -7.78
N ARG A 69 11.88 -8.23 -7.41
CA ARG A 69 13.21 -7.96 -8.02
C ARG A 69 13.20 -7.80 -9.56
N LYS A 70 12.06 -7.47 -10.20
CA LYS A 70 11.98 -7.13 -11.62
C LYS A 70 11.46 -5.71 -11.81
N LYS A 71 12.16 -4.89 -12.58
CA LYS A 71 11.78 -3.50 -12.91
C LYS A 71 10.38 -3.50 -13.57
N ILE A 72 9.41 -2.83 -12.96
CA ILE A 72 8.13 -2.54 -13.59
C ILE A 72 8.36 -1.39 -14.60
N LYS A 73 7.93 -1.57 -15.86
CA LYS A 73 7.84 -0.46 -16.82
C LYS A 73 6.64 0.41 -16.44
N VAL A 74 6.90 1.48 -15.71
CA VAL A 74 5.91 2.47 -15.31
C VAL A 74 5.51 3.28 -16.56
N LYS A 75 4.29 3.06 -17.09
CA LYS A 75 3.69 3.84 -18.20
C LYS A 75 2.74 4.92 -17.65
N ILE A 76 3.22 5.80 -16.79
CA ILE A 76 2.46 6.97 -16.33
C ILE A 76 3.31 8.23 -16.52
N PRO A 77 2.71 9.34 -16.97
CA PRO A 77 3.44 10.54 -17.42
C PRO A 77 4.26 11.19 -16.30
N TRP A 78 3.88 11.01 -15.04
CA TRP A 78 4.61 11.51 -13.88
C TRP A 78 4.68 10.45 -12.79
N HIS A 79 5.87 10.22 -12.24
CA HIS A 79 6.10 9.37 -11.07
C HIS A 79 7.23 9.93 -10.22
N LEU A 80 7.10 9.81 -8.89
CA LEU A 80 8.13 10.21 -7.94
C LEU A 80 8.73 8.94 -7.32
N LYS A 81 10.06 8.89 -7.21
CA LYS A 81 10.78 7.70 -6.75
C LYS A 81 11.64 8.04 -5.54
N ALA A 82 11.35 7.41 -4.41
CA ALA A 82 12.21 7.45 -3.23
C ALA A 82 13.06 6.18 -3.16
N LYS A 83 14.37 6.31 -2.94
CA LYS A 83 15.25 5.18 -2.62
C LYS A 83 15.27 5.03 -1.10
N ASN A 84 14.87 3.87 -0.59
CA ASN A 84 15.07 3.53 0.82
C ASN A 84 16.04 2.35 0.95
N GLU A 85 17.09 2.52 1.76
CA GLU A 85 18.07 1.48 2.06
C GLU A 85 17.45 0.41 2.95
N LYS A 86 17.88 -0.85 2.81
CA LYS A 86 17.30 -1.96 3.57
C LYS A 86 17.43 -1.71 5.07
N GLY A 87 16.33 -1.88 5.81
CA GLY A 87 16.33 -1.83 7.28
C GLY A 87 16.22 -0.43 7.88
N LYS A 88 16.12 0.62 7.05
CA LYS A 88 15.89 2.00 7.50
C LYS A 88 14.39 2.29 7.52
N ILE A 89 13.93 2.86 8.63
CA ILE A 89 12.55 3.35 8.80
C ILE A 89 12.50 4.83 8.49
#